data_AF-A0A843FWH8-F1
#
_entry.id   AF-A0A843FWH8-F1
#
_cell.length_a   1.000
_cell.length_b   1.000
_cell.length_c   1.000
_cell.angle_alpha   90.00
_cell.angle_beta   90.00
_cell.angle_gamma   90.00
#
_symmetry.space_group_name_H-M   'P 1'
#
loop_
_entity.id
_entity.type
_entity.pdbx_description
1 polymer ?
#
loop_
_entity_poly.entity_id
_entity_poly.type
_entity_poly.pdbx_seq_one_letter_code
_entity_poly.pdbx_strand_id
1 'polypeptide(L)'
;RFSIILKGIARAMDKITLLTSFPSDEVGNGILDEDVLEKSEYNLGSVITEDEYNETFGSWKHPFTGINMIDFYRELIESEDCEVEFVFSNDVKTILDYNTDVLTCDIHTREKTTKLLKEEGANVYGLHEVLTEPIGDSGCNPDFGLLGSNKATEERLKLFPKTGDTLVREVQKRLIDLTGKQIEVMVYGDGAFKDPVGKIWELADPVVSPAHTDGLVGYPNEIKLKYVSDNKFADLKGDELKEAIKEEIRQKDEDLTGQMITEGTTPRVLTDLIGSLCDLTSGSGDKGTPVIFIQGYFDNLAND
;
A
#
# COMPACT_ATOMS: atom_id res chain seq x y z
N ARG A 1 7.20 3.82 10.95
CA ARG A 1 7.52 4.82 9.91
C ARG A 1 6.91 6.17 10.27
N PHE A 2 5.59 6.22 10.51
CA PHE A 2 4.86 7.44 10.86
C PHE A 2 5.40 8.21 12.08
N SER A 3 5.94 7.54 13.11
CA SER A 3 6.41 8.21 14.33
C SER A 3 7.39 9.37 14.11
N ILE A 4 8.38 9.24 13.22
CA ILE A 4 9.32 10.34 12.98
C ILE A 4 8.65 11.52 12.25
N ILE A 5 7.69 11.23 11.37
CA ILE A 5 6.88 12.26 10.71
C ILE A 5 6.02 12.97 11.76
N LEU A 6 5.37 12.21 12.64
CA LEU A 6 4.53 12.74 13.72
C LEU A 6 5.33 13.64 14.69
N LYS A 7 6.57 13.25 15.04
CA LYS A 7 7.49 14.12 15.79
C LYS A 7 7.74 15.46 15.09
N GLY A 8 8.01 15.41 13.77
CA GLY A 8 8.22 16.61 12.97
C GLY A 8 6.99 17.53 12.93
N ILE A 9 5.79 16.95 12.86
CA ILE A 9 4.53 17.69 12.90
C ILE A 9 4.31 18.29 14.30
N ALA A 10 4.46 17.50 15.36
CA ALA A 10 4.29 17.92 16.75
C ALA A 10 5.21 19.10 17.09
N ARG A 11 6.47 19.07 16.67
CA ARG A 11 7.42 20.16 16.87
C ARG A 11 7.01 21.50 16.23
N ALA A 12 6.12 21.46 15.24
CA ALA A 12 5.65 22.64 14.53
C ALA A 12 4.29 23.15 15.02
N MET A 13 3.64 22.44 15.96
CA MET A 13 2.28 22.71 16.41
C MET A 13 2.23 22.89 17.92
N ASP A 14 1.29 23.71 18.41
CA ASP A 14 1.02 23.82 19.85
C ASP A 14 0.06 22.71 20.33
N LYS A 15 -0.89 22.31 19.48
CA LYS A 15 -1.87 21.25 19.74
C LYS A 15 -2.21 20.47 18.47
N ILE A 16 -2.37 19.15 18.58
CA ILE A 16 -2.85 18.25 17.53
C ILE A 16 -4.15 17.57 17.97
N THR A 17 -5.14 17.51 17.09
CA THR A 17 -6.25 16.55 17.21
C THR A 17 -5.99 15.40 16.25
N LEU A 18 -5.85 14.19 16.76
CA LEU A 18 -5.51 13.00 15.97
C LEU A 18 -6.75 12.10 15.82
N LEU A 19 -7.33 12.10 14.62
CA LEU A 19 -8.40 11.18 14.25
C LEU A 19 -7.83 9.84 13.78
N THR A 20 -8.27 8.74 14.41
CA THR A 20 -7.89 7.37 14.01
C THR A 20 -9.13 6.53 13.70
N SER A 21 -9.06 5.73 12.62
CA SER A 21 -10.07 4.70 12.33
C SER A 21 -9.98 3.53 13.31
N PHE A 22 -11.07 2.78 13.49
CA PHE A 22 -11.12 1.62 14.39
C PHE A 22 -12.01 0.49 13.83
N PRO A 23 -11.74 -0.79 14.14
CA PRO A 23 -10.83 -1.31 15.17
C PRO A 23 -9.34 -1.28 14.76
N SER A 24 -9.04 -0.95 13.50
CA SER A 24 -7.69 -0.88 12.97
C SER A 24 -7.45 0.41 12.18
N ASP A 25 -6.17 0.74 12.02
CA ASP A 25 -5.72 1.79 11.11
C ASP A 25 -5.93 1.40 9.62
N GLU A 26 -5.59 2.30 8.69
CA GLU A 26 -5.78 2.09 7.26
C GLU A 26 -5.13 0.81 6.71
N VAL A 27 -3.96 0.45 7.24
CA VAL A 27 -3.22 -0.74 6.80
C VAL A 27 -3.58 -1.97 7.64
N GLY A 28 -4.51 -1.87 8.58
CA GLY A 28 -5.03 -2.99 9.34
C GLY A 28 -4.28 -3.29 10.64
N ASN A 29 -3.43 -2.38 11.15
CA ASN A 29 -2.90 -2.53 12.51
C ASN A 29 -4.04 -2.29 13.50
N GLY A 30 -4.31 -3.27 14.36
CA GLY A 30 -5.28 -3.11 15.45
C GLY A 30 -4.89 -1.94 16.35
N ILE A 31 -5.90 -1.18 16.78
CA ILE A 31 -5.76 -0.12 17.79
C ILE A 31 -6.61 -0.37 19.04
N LEU A 32 -7.47 -1.40 19.02
CA LEU A 32 -8.29 -1.81 20.16
C LEU A 32 -8.62 -3.30 20.09
N ASP A 33 -9.24 -3.82 21.15
CA ASP A 33 -9.70 -5.20 21.22
C ASP A 33 -11.06 -5.37 20.53
N GLU A 34 -11.10 -6.11 19.41
CA GLU A 34 -12.33 -6.42 18.68
C GLU A 34 -13.34 -7.21 19.53
N ASP A 35 -12.89 -8.12 20.40
CA ASP A 35 -13.77 -8.89 21.29
C ASP A 35 -14.42 -8.00 22.36
N VAL A 36 -13.75 -6.92 22.76
CA VAL A 36 -14.33 -5.90 23.65
C VAL A 36 -15.27 -5.01 22.87
N LEU A 37 -14.92 -4.60 21.64
CA LEU A 37 -15.78 -3.79 20.78
C LEU A 37 -17.13 -4.47 20.57
N GLU A 38 -17.14 -5.75 20.21
CA GLU A 38 -18.38 -6.54 20.02
C GLU A 38 -19.27 -6.64 21.26
N LYS A 39 -18.69 -6.50 22.46
CA LYS A 39 -19.41 -6.58 23.75
C LYS A 39 -19.73 -5.20 24.34
N SER A 40 -19.13 -4.15 23.80
CA SER A 40 -19.33 -2.77 24.23
C SER A 40 -20.59 -2.16 23.63
N GLU A 41 -20.89 -0.91 24.00
CA GLU A 41 -21.97 -0.13 23.36
C GLU A 41 -21.56 0.49 22.01
N TYR A 42 -20.26 0.49 21.71
CA TYR A 42 -19.71 1.08 20.48
C TYR A 42 -19.81 0.11 19.30
N ASN A 43 -19.92 0.68 18.10
CA ASN A 43 -19.86 -0.05 16.84
C ASN A 43 -19.07 0.77 15.81
N LEU A 44 -18.89 0.22 14.59
CA LEU A 44 -18.05 0.86 13.57
C LEU A 44 -18.56 2.23 13.07
N GLY A 45 -19.81 2.61 13.38
CA GLY A 45 -20.36 3.94 13.10
C GLY A 45 -20.28 4.91 14.29
N SER A 46 -19.75 4.47 15.43
CA SER A 46 -19.59 5.32 16.61
C SER A 46 -18.47 6.35 16.40
N VAL A 47 -18.65 7.51 17.04
CA VAL A 47 -17.55 8.43 17.36
C VAL A 47 -17.22 8.19 18.82
N ILE A 48 -15.96 7.88 19.13
CA ILE A 48 -15.49 7.59 20.48
C ILE A 48 -14.50 8.68 20.86
N THR A 49 -14.74 9.33 21.99
CA THR A 49 -13.80 10.29 22.58
C THR A 49 -12.63 9.56 23.22
N GLU A 50 -11.56 10.28 23.53
CA GLU A 50 -10.41 9.69 24.20
C GLU A 50 -10.72 9.12 25.58
N ASP A 51 -11.54 9.79 26.38
CA ASP A 51 -11.92 9.31 27.71
C ASP A 51 -12.68 7.98 27.61
N GLU A 52 -13.66 7.91 26.71
CA GLU A 52 -14.43 6.70 26.41
C GLU A 52 -13.54 5.55 25.90
N TYR A 53 -12.56 5.88 25.05
CA TYR A 53 -11.57 4.93 24.56
C TYR A 53 -10.70 4.41 25.71
N ASN A 54 -10.21 5.28 26.59
CA ASN A 54 -9.36 4.88 27.71
C ASN A 54 -10.11 3.99 28.71
N GLU A 55 -11.37 4.31 29.00
CA GLU A 55 -12.24 3.51 29.88
C GLU A 55 -12.52 2.12 29.30
N THR A 56 -12.75 2.02 27.98
CA THR A 56 -13.22 0.79 27.34
C THR A 56 -12.08 -0.07 26.77
N PHE A 57 -11.11 0.58 26.13
CA PHE A 57 -10.07 -0.04 25.29
C PHE A 57 -8.64 0.27 25.72
N GLY A 58 -8.40 1.25 26.60
CA GLY A 58 -7.06 1.76 26.94
C GLY A 58 -6.07 0.72 27.49
N SER A 59 -6.56 -0.43 27.98
CA SER A 59 -5.70 -1.53 28.43
C SER A 59 -5.17 -2.43 27.30
N TRP A 60 -5.69 -2.27 26.08
CA TRP A 60 -5.33 -3.11 24.95
C TRP A 60 -3.90 -2.84 24.48
N LYS A 61 -3.20 -3.92 24.13
CA LYS A 61 -1.84 -3.90 23.61
C LYS A 61 -1.78 -4.74 22.37
N HIS A 62 -1.10 -4.24 21.36
CA HIS A 62 -0.97 -4.93 20.09
C HIS A 62 -0.28 -6.30 20.29
N PRO A 63 -0.88 -7.42 19.82
CA PRO A 63 -0.42 -8.78 20.18
C PRO A 63 1.03 -9.07 19.84
N PHE A 64 1.56 -8.45 18.78
CA PHE A 64 2.93 -8.70 18.31
C PHE A 64 3.96 -7.80 18.99
N THR A 65 3.60 -6.57 19.35
CA THR A 65 4.56 -5.57 19.86
C THR A 65 4.45 -5.36 21.36
N GLY A 66 3.32 -5.69 21.98
CA GLY A 66 3.03 -5.43 23.39
C GLY A 66 2.86 -3.94 23.71
N ILE A 67 2.69 -3.10 22.70
CA ILE A 67 2.57 -1.64 22.81
C ILE A 67 1.10 -1.23 22.61
N ASN A 68 0.62 -0.29 23.42
CA ASN A 68 -0.59 0.46 23.10
C ASN A 68 -0.17 1.61 22.15
N MET A 69 -0.69 1.59 20.93
CA MET A 69 -0.29 2.55 19.90
C MET A 69 -0.75 3.98 20.20
N ILE A 70 -1.87 4.15 20.90
CA ILE A 70 -2.40 5.46 21.28
C ILE A 70 -1.52 6.07 22.37
N ASP A 71 -1.18 5.31 23.41
CA ASP A 71 -0.21 5.75 24.43
C ASP A 71 1.13 6.12 23.80
N PHE A 72 1.62 5.29 22.87
CA PHE A 72 2.87 5.54 22.16
C PHE A 72 2.82 6.85 21.36
N TYR A 73 1.75 7.14 20.63
CA TYR A 73 1.61 8.40 19.91
C TYR A 73 1.45 9.60 20.84
N ARG A 74 0.74 9.44 21.96
CA ARG A 74 0.63 10.47 23.00
C ARG A 74 2.00 10.87 23.54
N GLU A 75 2.75 9.90 24.06
CA GLU A 75 4.10 10.12 24.57
C GLU A 75 5.01 10.78 23.53
N LEU A 76 4.88 10.37 22.27
CA LEU A 76 5.68 10.90 21.17
C LEU A 76 5.39 12.38 20.89
N ILE A 77 4.11 12.77 20.83
CA ILE A 77 3.69 14.14 20.55
C ILE A 77 4.03 15.05 21.73
N GLU A 78 3.73 14.62 22.95
CA GLU A 78 4.02 15.38 24.18
C GLU A 78 5.53 15.55 24.41
N SER A 79 6.35 14.60 23.94
CA SER A 79 7.83 14.74 23.99
C SER A 79 8.39 15.86 23.12
N GLU A 80 7.60 16.40 22.19
CA GLU A 80 7.95 17.54 21.35
C GLU A 80 7.24 18.84 21.80
N ASP A 81 6.82 18.90 23.07
CA ASP A 81 6.13 20.03 23.70
C ASP A 81 4.80 20.43 23.01
N CYS A 82 4.10 19.45 22.42
CA CYS A 82 2.81 19.62 21.75
C CYS A 82 1.69 18.92 22.52
N GLU A 83 0.54 19.57 22.69
CA GLU A 83 -0.66 18.96 23.26
C GLU A 83 -1.33 18.01 22.24
N VAL A 84 -1.99 16.95 22.72
CA VAL A 84 -2.75 16.04 21.84
C VAL A 84 -4.08 15.61 22.42
N GLU A 85 -5.09 15.56 21.56
CA GLU A 85 -6.43 15.01 21.79
C GLU A 85 -6.73 13.94 20.75
N PHE A 86 -7.11 12.74 21.18
CA PHE A 86 -7.50 11.66 20.26
C PHE A 86 -9.01 11.62 20.05
N VAL A 87 -9.41 11.35 18.82
CA VAL A 87 -10.79 11.03 18.45
C VAL A 87 -10.79 9.79 17.57
N PHE A 88 -11.77 8.90 17.78
CA PHE A 88 -11.87 7.66 17.05
C PHE A 88 -13.16 7.65 16.23
N SER A 89 -13.03 7.54 14.91
CA SER A 89 -14.17 7.48 13.98
C SER A 89 -13.75 6.89 12.64
N ASN A 90 -14.65 6.15 12.02
CA ASN A 90 -14.48 5.65 10.65
C ASN A 90 -15.02 6.64 9.60
N ASP A 91 -15.63 7.75 10.03
CA ASP A 91 -15.97 8.88 9.16
C ASP A 91 -14.93 9.99 9.34
N VAL A 92 -14.10 10.20 8.31
CA VAL A 92 -13.08 11.25 8.30
C VAL A 92 -13.67 12.64 8.56
N LYS A 93 -14.92 12.91 8.17
CA LYS A 93 -15.56 14.22 8.37
C LYS A 93 -15.69 14.60 9.84
N THR A 94 -15.65 13.63 10.74
CA THR A 94 -15.66 13.85 12.20
C THR A 94 -14.56 14.82 12.64
N ILE A 95 -13.40 14.85 11.96
CA ILE A 95 -12.31 15.78 12.32
C ILE A 95 -12.74 17.25 12.21
N LEU A 96 -13.72 17.56 11.36
CA LEU A 96 -14.19 18.93 11.11
C LEU A 96 -14.98 19.52 12.27
N ASP A 97 -15.47 18.69 13.18
CA ASP A 97 -16.07 19.14 14.44
C ASP A 97 -15.01 19.72 15.40
N TYR A 98 -13.72 19.41 15.16
CA TYR A 98 -12.58 19.80 15.99
C TYR A 98 -11.71 20.86 15.30
N ASN A 99 -11.42 20.71 14.00
CA ASN A 99 -10.59 21.67 13.26
C ASN A 99 -10.89 21.64 11.74
N THR A 100 -10.82 22.82 11.10
CA THR A 100 -10.94 22.97 9.64
C THR A 100 -9.60 22.95 8.91
N ASP A 101 -8.48 23.11 9.62
CA ASP A 101 -7.13 22.92 9.09
C ASP A 101 -6.70 21.46 9.33
N VAL A 102 -6.64 20.66 8.27
CA VAL A 102 -6.43 19.21 8.37
C VAL A 102 -5.23 18.76 7.56
N LEU A 103 -4.37 17.94 8.18
CA LEU A 103 -3.28 17.22 7.51
C LEU A 103 -3.63 15.74 7.40
N THR A 104 -3.97 15.26 6.20
CA THR A 104 -4.28 13.84 5.99
C THR A 104 -3.00 13.01 5.95
N CYS A 105 -3.01 11.90 6.69
CA CYS A 105 -1.85 11.03 6.87
C CYS A 105 -2.06 9.63 6.26
N ASP A 106 -3.21 9.40 5.65
CA ASP A 106 -3.52 8.16 4.96
C ASP A 106 -2.66 7.99 3.70
N ILE A 107 -2.37 6.73 3.39
CA ILE A 107 -1.55 6.30 2.28
C ILE A 107 -2.48 6.05 1.10
N HIS A 108 -3.26 4.99 1.08
CA HIS A 108 -4.02 4.52 -0.08
C HIS A 108 -5.29 5.32 -0.34
N THR A 109 -5.94 5.83 0.69
CA THR A 109 -7.16 6.63 0.54
C THR A 109 -6.89 8.13 0.37
N ARG A 110 -5.63 8.56 0.34
CA ARG A 110 -5.17 9.96 0.43
C ARG A 110 -5.94 10.94 -0.45
N GLU A 111 -6.16 10.58 -1.72
CA GLU A 111 -6.85 11.45 -2.67
C GLU A 111 -8.34 11.57 -2.33
N LYS A 112 -8.99 10.45 -1.97
CA LYS A 112 -10.40 10.41 -1.60
C LYS A 112 -10.64 11.21 -0.32
N THR A 113 -9.82 10.98 0.71
CA THR A 113 -9.90 11.65 2.00
C THR A 113 -9.70 13.16 1.86
N THR A 114 -8.62 13.56 1.15
CA THR A 114 -8.32 14.97 0.87
C THR A 114 -9.47 15.65 0.13
N LYS A 115 -10.00 15.00 -0.92
CA LYS A 115 -11.11 15.53 -1.70
C LYS A 115 -12.36 15.71 -0.84
N LEU A 116 -12.74 14.70 -0.07
CA LEU A 116 -13.96 14.72 0.75
C LEU A 116 -13.94 15.88 1.77
N LEU A 117 -12.81 16.09 2.43
CA LEU A 117 -12.67 17.18 3.40
C LEU A 117 -12.63 18.56 2.72
N LYS A 118 -11.97 18.68 1.55
CA LYS A 118 -11.98 19.93 0.76
C LYS A 118 -13.39 20.30 0.28
N GLU A 119 -14.22 19.32 -0.07
CA GLU A 119 -15.62 19.52 -0.46
C GLU A 119 -16.49 20.08 0.67
N GLU A 120 -16.15 19.79 1.93
CA GLU A 120 -16.79 20.37 3.12
C GLU A 120 -16.23 21.77 3.48
N GLY A 121 -15.30 22.31 2.69
CA GLY A 121 -14.74 23.66 2.87
C GLY A 121 -13.55 23.74 3.82
N ALA A 122 -12.98 22.60 4.23
CA ALA A 122 -11.78 22.56 5.06
C ALA A 122 -10.52 22.96 4.28
N ASN A 123 -9.52 23.50 4.98
CA ASN A 123 -8.17 23.71 4.47
C ASN A 123 -7.36 22.43 4.68
N VAL A 124 -7.12 21.68 3.60
CA VAL A 124 -6.59 20.32 3.69
C VAL A 124 -5.30 20.18 2.90
N TYR A 125 -4.28 19.66 3.57
CA TYR A 125 -3.06 19.14 2.95
C TYR A 125 -2.94 17.65 3.25
N GLY A 126 -2.22 16.90 2.42
CA GLY A 126 -1.82 15.53 2.72
C GLY A 126 -0.31 15.41 2.94
N LEU A 127 0.14 14.35 3.62
CA LEU A 127 1.58 14.04 3.73
C LEU A 127 2.28 13.88 2.37
N HIS A 128 1.52 13.50 1.33
CA HIS A 128 2.02 13.42 -0.04
C HIS A 128 2.32 14.79 -0.67
N GLU A 129 1.81 15.88 -0.09
CA GLU A 129 2.05 17.26 -0.54
C GLU A 129 3.20 17.92 0.26
N VAL A 130 3.70 17.29 1.32
CA VAL A 130 4.79 17.80 2.17
C VAL A 130 6.15 17.32 1.65
N LEU A 131 7.13 18.23 1.55
CA LEU A 131 8.46 17.95 0.97
C LEU A 131 8.40 17.43 -0.48
N THR A 132 7.49 17.96 -1.29
CA THR A 132 7.47 17.77 -2.75
C THR A 132 8.62 18.53 -3.44
N GLU A 133 9.04 19.64 -2.85
CA GLU A 133 10.23 20.41 -3.23
C GLU A 133 11.22 20.53 -2.05
N PRO A 134 12.52 20.74 -2.30
CA PRO A 134 13.51 20.92 -1.24
C PRO A 134 13.24 22.18 -0.41
N ILE A 135 13.40 22.07 0.91
CA ILE A 135 13.38 23.20 1.84
C ILE A 135 14.80 23.37 2.40
N GLY A 136 15.50 24.41 1.96
CA GLY A 136 16.92 24.58 2.25
C GLY A 136 17.74 23.42 1.68
N ASP A 137 18.45 22.69 2.54
CA ASP A 137 19.30 21.55 2.17
C ASP A 137 18.58 20.19 2.28
N SER A 138 17.25 20.18 2.47
CA SER A 138 16.49 18.94 2.61
C SER A 138 16.44 18.13 1.29
N GLY A 139 16.23 16.82 1.42
CA GLY A 139 15.69 16.04 0.31
C GLY A 139 14.23 16.43 0.02
N CYS A 140 13.69 15.90 -1.08
CA CYS A 140 12.27 15.98 -1.43
C CYS A 140 11.85 14.75 -2.23
N ASN A 141 10.56 14.45 -2.27
CA ASN A 141 9.96 13.50 -3.22
C ASN A 141 8.77 14.18 -3.91
N PRO A 142 8.86 14.50 -5.21
CA PRO A 142 7.84 15.28 -5.91
C PRO A 142 6.51 14.54 -6.08
N ASP A 143 6.52 13.20 -6.08
CA ASP A 143 5.35 12.37 -6.37
C ASP A 143 4.62 11.92 -5.10
N PHE A 144 5.38 11.71 -4.02
CA PHE A 144 4.86 11.09 -2.80
C PHE A 144 5.14 11.89 -1.51
N GLY A 145 5.83 13.02 -1.60
CA GLY A 145 6.16 13.86 -0.45
C GLY A 145 6.81 13.06 0.68
N LEU A 146 6.13 12.97 1.84
CA LEU A 146 6.56 12.19 2.99
C LEU A 146 6.08 10.73 2.98
N LEU A 147 5.14 10.33 2.13
CA LEU A 147 4.65 8.95 2.07
C LEU A 147 5.73 7.97 1.59
N GLY A 148 5.71 6.75 2.12
CA GLY A 148 6.74 5.73 1.86
C GLY A 148 8.10 6.02 2.51
N SER A 149 8.22 7.11 3.27
CA SER A 149 9.45 7.40 4.00
C SER A 149 9.69 6.38 5.11
N ASN A 150 10.96 6.04 5.31
CA ASN A 150 11.38 5.13 6.37
C ASN A 150 12.28 5.84 7.40
N LYS A 151 12.34 5.29 8.61
CA LYS A 151 13.19 5.79 9.68
C LYS A 151 14.65 5.45 9.35
N ALA A 152 15.49 6.46 9.18
CA ALA A 152 16.94 6.28 8.97
C ALA A 152 17.70 6.35 10.31
N THR A 153 17.36 7.33 11.13
CA THR A 153 17.82 7.48 12.52
C THR A 153 16.65 8.01 13.36
N GLU A 154 16.87 8.23 14.67
CA GLU A 154 15.88 8.90 15.54
C GLU A 154 15.51 10.33 15.11
N GLU A 155 16.33 10.97 14.26
CA GLU A 155 16.15 12.36 13.83
C GLU A 155 16.18 12.52 12.30
N ARG A 156 16.24 11.43 11.54
CA ARG A 156 16.33 11.47 10.07
C ARG A 156 15.35 10.52 9.41
N LEU A 157 14.64 11.06 8.43
CA LEU A 157 13.81 10.32 7.49
C LEU A 157 14.61 10.00 6.22
N LYS A 158 14.47 8.77 5.74
CA LYS A 158 14.84 8.38 4.37
C LYS A 158 13.58 8.48 3.52
N LEU A 159 13.53 9.46 2.63
CA LEU A 159 12.40 9.63 1.71
C LEU A 159 12.27 8.46 0.74
N PHE A 160 11.05 8.25 0.24
CA PHE A 160 10.75 7.22 -0.74
C PHE A 160 11.57 7.42 -2.04
N PRO A 161 11.97 6.35 -2.75
CA PRO A 161 12.77 6.47 -3.96
C PRO A 161 12.11 7.33 -5.04
N LYS A 162 12.89 8.21 -5.68
CA LYS A 162 12.43 9.07 -6.80
C LYS A 162 13.28 8.99 -8.07
N THR A 163 14.43 8.32 -8.01
CA THR A 163 15.35 8.17 -9.16
C THR A 163 15.42 6.71 -9.64
N GLY A 164 14.40 5.91 -9.29
CA GLY A 164 14.37 4.49 -9.63
C GLY A 164 14.35 4.24 -11.14
N ASP A 165 13.74 5.13 -11.92
CA ASP A 165 13.66 4.99 -13.38
C ASP A 165 15.03 4.95 -14.07
N THR A 166 15.97 5.80 -13.63
CA THR A 166 17.35 5.75 -14.13
C THR A 166 17.99 4.40 -13.81
N LEU A 167 17.82 3.93 -12.57
CA LEU A 167 18.38 2.65 -12.12
C LEU A 167 17.86 1.47 -12.93
N VAL A 168 16.54 1.33 -13.08
CA VAL A 168 15.96 0.17 -13.78
C VAL A 168 16.35 0.14 -15.26
N ARG A 169 16.42 1.31 -15.91
CA ARG A 169 16.84 1.42 -17.32
C ARG A 169 18.32 1.09 -17.50
N GLU A 170 19.19 1.54 -16.59
CA GLU A 170 20.62 1.20 -16.62
C GLU A 170 20.86 -0.30 -16.39
N VAL A 171 20.17 -0.89 -15.41
CA VAL A 171 20.26 -2.32 -15.13
C VAL A 171 19.75 -3.14 -16.31
N GLN A 172 18.59 -2.80 -16.87
CA GLN A 172 18.03 -3.48 -18.05
C GLN A 172 19.01 -3.42 -19.21
N LYS A 173 19.53 -2.23 -19.54
CA LYS A 173 20.51 -2.07 -20.63
C LYS A 173 21.72 -2.98 -20.41
N ARG A 174 22.28 -2.99 -19.22
CA ARG A 174 23.46 -3.83 -18.90
C ARG A 174 23.15 -5.32 -19.01
N LEU A 175 21.96 -5.76 -18.60
CA LEU A 175 21.52 -7.14 -18.74
C LEU A 175 21.35 -7.52 -20.21
N ILE A 176 20.76 -6.65 -21.04
CA ILE A 176 20.64 -6.85 -22.49
C ILE A 176 22.03 -6.94 -23.12
N ASP A 177 22.94 -6.01 -22.82
CA ASP A 177 24.30 -5.98 -23.38
C ASP A 177 25.11 -7.24 -23.03
N LEU A 178 24.95 -7.76 -21.80
CA LEU A 178 25.68 -8.94 -21.32
C LEU A 178 25.09 -10.27 -21.80
N THR A 179 23.77 -10.34 -22.03
CA THR A 179 23.07 -11.61 -22.26
C THR A 179 22.43 -11.74 -23.63
N GLY A 180 22.23 -10.62 -24.34
CA GLY A 180 21.44 -10.55 -25.57
C GLY A 180 19.93 -10.78 -25.37
N LYS A 181 19.44 -10.81 -24.13
CA LYS A 181 18.02 -11.08 -23.82
C LYS A 181 17.32 -9.81 -23.33
N GLN A 182 16.08 -9.62 -23.78
CA GLN A 182 15.18 -8.63 -23.20
C GLN A 182 14.77 -9.08 -21.79
N ILE A 183 15.18 -8.31 -20.78
CA ILE A 183 14.90 -8.59 -19.37
C ILE A 183 14.27 -7.34 -18.76
N GLU A 184 13.09 -7.50 -18.19
CA GLU A 184 12.41 -6.42 -17.48
C GLU A 184 12.93 -6.29 -16.05
N VAL A 185 12.96 -5.06 -15.54
CA VAL A 185 13.54 -4.72 -14.24
C VAL A 185 12.58 -3.81 -13.49
N MET A 186 12.40 -4.05 -12.18
CA MET A 186 11.65 -3.17 -11.29
C MET A 186 12.36 -2.99 -9.96
N VAL A 187 12.15 -1.82 -9.36
CA VAL A 187 12.31 -1.59 -7.92
C VAL A 187 10.96 -1.86 -7.30
N TYR A 188 10.92 -2.71 -6.28
CA TYR A 188 9.71 -3.04 -5.55
C TYR A 188 9.82 -2.55 -4.10
N GLY A 189 8.70 -2.07 -3.55
CA GLY A 189 8.50 -1.78 -2.14
C GLY A 189 7.75 -2.90 -1.46
N ASP A 190 7.05 -2.59 -0.36
CA ASP A 190 6.27 -3.59 0.36
C ASP A 190 5.08 -4.10 -0.50
N GLY A 191 4.75 -5.39 -0.38
CA GLY A 191 3.81 -6.09 -1.26
C GLY A 191 2.33 -5.78 -1.03
N ALA A 192 1.51 -5.89 -2.07
CA ALA A 192 0.06 -5.73 -1.98
C ALA A 192 -0.67 -6.99 -1.47
N PHE A 193 -0.26 -7.53 -0.32
CA PHE A 193 -0.92 -8.67 0.32
C PHE A 193 -1.35 -8.37 1.76
N LYS A 194 -2.44 -9.02 2.17
CA LYS A 194 -2.93 -8.96 3.56
C LYS A 194 -2.50 -10.22 4.28
N ASP A 195 -1.70 -10.07 5.34
CA ASP A 195 -1.28 -11.19 6.16
C ASP A 195 -2.52 -11.90 6.74
N PRO A 196 -2.67 -13.22 6.55
CA PRO A 196 -3.87 -13.93 6.98
C PRO A 196 -3.98 -14.10 8.50
N VAL A 197 -2.90 -13.91 9.27
CA VAL A 197 -2.88 -14.08 10.72
C VAL A 197 -3.06 -12.75 11.43
N GLY A 198 -2.17 -11.79 11.19
CA GLY A 198 -2.18 -10.44 11.75
C GLY A 198 -3.20 -9.52 11.11
N LYS A 199 -3.76 -9.86 9.95
CA LYS A 199 -4.75 -9.05 9.21
C LYS A 199 -4.24 -7.66 8.81
N ILE A 200 -2.92 -7.48 8.78
CA ILE A 200 -2.25 -6.27 8.35
C ILE A 200 -1.94 -6.39 6.86
N TRP A 201 -2.19 -5.31 6.12
CA TRP A 201 -1.68 -5.15 4.77
C TRP A 201 -0.19 -4.85 4.84
N GLU A 202 0.61 -5.69 4.21
CA GLU A 202 2.04 -5.44 3.97
C GLU A 202 2.23 -4.44 2.81
N LEU A 203 1.25 -3.56 2.60
CA LEU A 203 1.28 -2.49 1.61
C LEU A 203 1.41 -1.16 2.35
N ALA A 204 2.53 -0.95 3.04
CA ALA A 204 2.77 0.27 3.80
C ALA A 204 3.40 1.40 2.95
N ASP A 205 3.74 1.11 1.69
CA ASP A 205 4.25 2.08 0.73
C ASP A 205 3.12 2.65 -0.15
N PRO A 206 3.27 3.87 -0.72
CA PRO A 206 2.23 4.50 -1.53
C PRO A 206 1.95 3.78 -2.86
N VAL A 207 2.90 2.95 -3.32
CA VAL A 207 2.84 2.06 -4.50
C VAL A 207 3.74 0.83 -4.28
N VAL A 208 3.41 -0.30 -4.92
CA VAL A 208 4.25 -1.51 -4.88
C VAL A 208 5.55 -1.33 -5.67
N SER A 209 5.52 -0.58 -6.77
CA SER A 209 6.68 -0.41 -7.67
C SER A 209 6.92 1.07 -7.96
N PRO A 210 7.86 1.74 -7.27
CA PRO A 210 8.21 3.12 -7.57
C PRO A 210 8.92 3.29 -8.93
N ALA A 211 9.47 2.24 -9.51
CA ALA A 211 10.11 2.30 -10.82
C ALA A 211 10.17 0.92 -11.48
N HIS A 212 9.88 0.88 -12.78
CA HIS A 212 9.92 -0.34 -13.57
C HIS A 212 10.15 -0.03 -15.05
N THR A 213 10.61 -1.03 -15.80
CA THR A 213 10.78 -0.94 -17.25
C THR A 213 9.44 -1.11 -17.97
N ASP A 214 9.37 -0.60 -19.20
CA ASP A 214 8.11 -0.41 -19.93
C ASP A 214 7.38 -1.74 -20.23
N GLY A 215 8.09 -2.87 -20.27
CA GLY A 215 7.48 -4.20 -20.44
C GLY A 215 6.67 -4.70 -19.23
N LEU A 216 6.72 -4.00 -18.09
CA LEU A 216 5.91 -4.28 -16.91
C LEU A 216 4.68 -3.38 -16.79
N VAL A 217 4.43 -2.50 -17.76
CA VAL A 217 3.23 -1.66 -17.81
C VAL A 217 2.05 -2.48 -18.32
N GLY A 218 0.97 -2.51 -17.55
CA GLY A 218 -0.30 -3.14 -17.94
C GLY A 218 -0.71 -4.29 -17.01
N TYR A 219 -1.50 -5.20 -17.56
CA TYR A 219 -2.15 -6.29 -16.85
C TYR A 219 -1.77 -7.63 -17.48
N PRO A 220 -1.76 -8.74 -16.73
CA PRO A 220 -1.72 -10.06 -17.33
C PRO A 220 -2.86 -10.22 -18.33
N ASN A 221 -2.52 -10.52 -19.58
CA ASN A 221 -3.48 -10.85 -20.61
C ASN A 221 -3.62 -12.37 -20.69
N GLU A 222 -4.42 -12.96 -19.78
CA GLU A 222 -4.61 -14.41 -19.66
C GLU A 222 -6.03 -14.84 -20.03
N ILE A 223 -6.12 -16.00 -20.69
CA ILE A 223 -7.38 -16.67 -20.99
C ILE A 223 -7.72 -17.63 -19.84
N LYS A 224 -8.98 -17.69 -19.44
CA LYS A 224 -9.46 -18.75 -18.55
C LYS A 224 -9.47 -20.10 -19.26
N LEU A 225 -8.35 -20.82 -19.21
CA LEU A 225 -8.18 -22.13 -19.86
C LEU A 225 -9.30 -23.11 -19.50
N LYS A 226 -9.71 -23.15 -18.22
CA LYS A 226 -10.82 -23.99 -17.77
C LYS A 226 -12.15 -23.59 -18.41
N TYR A 227 -12.45 -22.29 -18.50
CA TYR A 227 -13.68 -21.82 -19.14
C TYR A 227 -13.72 -22.21 -20.61
N VAL A 228 -12.61 -21.99 -21.33
CA VAL A 228 -12.49 -22.34 -22.74
C VAL A 228 -12.61 -23.85 -22.96
N SER A 229 -11.96 -24.65 -22.12
CA SER A 229 -12.06 -26.11 -22.14
C SER A 229 -13.49 -26.59 -21.87
N ASP A 230 -14.16 -26.07 -20.84
CA ASP A 230 -15.46 -26.56 -20.39
C ASP A 230 -16.63 -26.06 -21.27
N ASN A 231 -16.46 -24.93 -21.99
CA ASN A 231 -17.54 -24.32 -22.78
C ASN A 231 -17.29 -24.34 -24.29
N LYS A 232 -16.12 -23.86 -24.74
CA LYS A 232 -15.80 -23.72 -26.18
C LYS A 232 -15.35 -25.04 -26.80
N PHE A 233 -14.61 -25.85 -26.04
CA PHE A 233 -13.99 -27.09 -26.50
C PHE A 233 -14.41 -28.32 -25.68
N ALA A 234 -15.64 -28.31 -25.15
CA ALA A 234 -16.15 -29.35 -24.25
C ALA A 234 -16.08 -30.78 -24.82
N ASP A 235 -16.14 -30.91 -26.15
CA ASP A 235 -16.08 -32.19 -26.86
C ASP A 235 -14.65 -32.67 -27.15
N LEU A 236 -13.64 -31.80 -27.03
CA LEU A 236 -12.24 -32.13 -27.32
C LEU A 236 -11.54 -32.75 -26.10
N LYS A 237 -10.61 -33.67 -26.33
CA LYS A 237 -9.81 -34.33 -25.28
C LYS A 237 -8.37 -34.57 -25.75
N GLY A 238 -7.47 -34.76 -24.78
CA GLY A 238 -6.08 -35.12 -25.07
C GLY A 238 -5.37 -34.06 -25.92
N ASP A 239 -4.61 -34.50 -26.92
CA ASP A 239 -3.82 -33.62 -27.78
C ASP A 239 -4.68 -32.65 -28.60
N GLU A 240 -5.88 -33.06 -29.03
CA GLU A 240 -6.80 -32.19 -29.79
C GLU A 240 -7.26 -30.98 -28.97
N LEU A 241 -7.56 -31.17 -27.68
CA LEU A 241 -7.90 -30.08 -26.77
C LEU A 241 -6.70 -29.17 -26.53
N LYS A 242 -5.50 -29.74 -26.36
CA LYS A 242 -4.28 -28.98 -26.13
C LYS A 242 -3.96 -28.06 -27.31
N GLU A 243 -4.04 -28.56 -28.53
CA GLU A 243 -3.81 -27.76 -29.74
C GLU A 243 -4.89 -26.68 -29.94
N ALA A 244 -6.16 -26.99 -29.67
CA ALA A 244 -7.24 -26.01 -29.74
C ALA A 244 -7.04 -24.86 -28.72
N ILE A 245 -6.61 -25.18 -27.50
CA ILE A 245 -6.29 -24.18 -26.48
C ILE A 245 -5.07 -23.34 -26.89
N LYS A 246 -4.00 -23.96 -27.42
CA LYS A 246 -2.83 -23.20 -27.91
C LYS A 246 -3.21 -22.22 -29.01
N GLU A 247 -4.06 -22.64 -29.93
CA GLU A 247 -4.52 -21.77 -31.01
C GLU A 247 -5.38 -20.62 -30.47
N GLU A 248 -6.27 -20.89 -29.51
CA GLU A 248 -7.03 -19.83 -28.83
C GLU A 248 -6.12 -18.79 -28.16
N ILE A 249 -5.07 -19.25 -27.49
CA ILE A 249 -4.08 -18.36 -26.85
C ILE A 249 -3.36 -17.49 -27.87
N ARG A 250 -3.08 -18.00 -29.07
CA ARG A 250 -2.43 -17.24 -30.16
C ARG A 250 -3.37 -16.23 -30.82
N GLN A 251 -4.67 -16.53 -30.86
CA GLN A 251 -5.69 -15.70 -31.49
C GLN A 251 -6.31 -14.66 -30.54
N LYS A 252 -5.91 -14.64 -29.27
CA LYS A 252 -6.48 -13.73 -28.28
C LYS A 252 -6.20 -12.26 -28.60
N ASP A 253 -7.16 -11.40 -28.31
CA ASP A 253 -6.98 -9.96 -28.41
C ASP A 253 -5.94 -9.45 -27.40
N GLU A 254 -5.29 -8.34 -27.73
CA GLU A 254 -4.36 -7.65 -26.82
C GLU A 254 -5.06 -7.11 -25.57
N ASP A 255 -6.38 -6.84 -25.64
CA ASP A 255 -7.24 -6.45 -24.53
C ASP A 255 -8.48 -7.34 -24.46
N LEU A 256 -8.57 -8.14 -23.38
CA LEU A 256 -9.69 -9.04 -23.11
C LEU A 256 -10.65 -8.50 -22.04
N THR A 257 -10.54 -7.22 -21.68
CA THR A 257 -11.36 -6.61 -20.60
C THR A 257 -12.85 -6.68 -20.94
N GLY A 258 -13.65 -7.26 -20.02
CA GLY A 258 -15.11 -7.33 -20.16
C GLY A 258 -15.63 -8.42 -21.10
N GLN A 259 -14.76 -9.29 -21.62
CA GLN A 259 -15.18 -10.47 -22.37
C GLN A 259 -15.59 -11.61 -21.41
N MET A 260 -16.58 -12.45 -21.78
CA MET A 260 -16.96 -13.63 -20.95
C MET A 260 -15.77 -14.56 -20.67
N ILE A 261 -14.78 -14.58 -21.56
CA ILE A 261 -13.56 -15.37 -21.42
C ILE A 261 -12.65 -14.89 -20.28
N THR A 262 -12.86 -13.67 -19.77
CA THR A 262 -12.16 -13.06 -18.63
C THR A 262 -13.04 -12.82 -17.40
N GLU A 263 -14.34 -13.14 -17.46
CA GLU A 263 -15.31 -12.91 -16.37
C GLU A 263 -14.86 -13.49 -15.03
N GLY A 264 -14.73 -12.66 -14.01
CA GLY A 264 -14.28 -13.05 -12.66
C GLY A 264 -12.76 -13.08 -12.49
N THR A 265 -11.99 -12.42 -13.36
CA THR A 265 -10.64 -11.95 -13.05
C THR A 265 -10.70 -10.48 -12.64
N THR A 266 -10.14 -10.16 -11.47
CA THR A 266 -9.84 -8.75 -11.16
C THR A 266 -8.59 -8.39 -11.94
N PRO A 267 -8.61 -7.37 -12.81
CA PRO A 267 -7.40 -6.92 -13.49
C PRO A 267 -6.42 -6.41 -12.43
N ARG A 268 -5.29 -7.10 -12.29
CA ARG A 268 -4.22 -6.75 -11.34
C ARG A 268 -3.02 -6.27 -12.14
N VAL A 269 -2.48 -5.11 -11.77
CA VAL A 269 -1.34 -4.55 -12.48
C VAL A 269 -0.15 -5.49 -12.32
N LEU A 270 0.63 -5.69 -13.39
CA LEU A 270 1.79 -6.59 -13.39
C LEU A 270 2.77 -6.26 -12.27
N THR A 271 3.04 -4.98 -12.04
CA THR A 271 3.94 -4.52 -10.97
C THR A 271 3.46 -4.91 -9.58
N ASP A 272 2.15 -4.90 -9.33
CA ASP A 272 1.61 -5.26 -8.03
C ASP A 272 1.73 -6.77 -7.79
N LEU A 273 1.45 -7.57 -8.82
CA LEU A 273 1.60 -9.03 -8.77
C LEU A 273 3.05 -9.46 -8.57
N ILE A 274 3.93 -8.98 -9.44
CA ILE A 274 5.35 -9.35 -9.47
C ILE A 274 6.06 -8.76 -8.25
N GLY A 275 5.77 -7.52 -7.88
CA GLY A 275 6.33 -6.88 -6.70
C GLY A 275 5.90 -7.57 -5.40
N SER A 276 4.63 -7.97 -5.28
CA SER A 276 4.17 -8.76 -4.12
C SER A 276 4.84 -10.13 -4.06
N LEU A 277 5.06 -10.79 -5.21
CA LEU A 277 5.80 -12.05 -5.26
C LEU A 277 7.27 -11.86 -4.81
N CYS A 278 7.91 -10.78 -5.25
CA CYS A 278 9.25 -10.42 -4.80
C CYS A 278 9.30 -10.17 -3.30
N ASP A 279 8.35 -9.41 -2.76
CA ASP A 279 8.27 -9.09 -1.33
C ASP A 279 8.06 -10.34 -0.47
N LEU A 280 7.13 -11.22 -0.84
CA LEU A 280 6.94 -12.53 -0.19
C LEU A 280 8.22 -13.38 -0.19
N THR A 281 9.07 -13.22 -1.21
CA THR A 281 10.34 -13.95 -1.32
C THR A 281 11.45 -13.34 -0.46
N SER A 282 11.57 -12.01 -0.43
CA SER A 282 12.56 -11.32 0.41
C SER A 282 12.20 -11.37 1.90
N GLY A 283 10.91 -11.22 2.21
CA GLY A 283 10.37 -10.95 3.54
C GLY A 283 10.69 -9.53 4.03
N SER A 284 10.07 -9.15 5.14
CA SER A 284 10.15 -7.80 5.74
C SER A 284 11.44 -7.50 6.53
N GLY A 285 12.33 -8.48 6.67
CA GLY A 285 13.57 -8.34 7.43
C GLY A 285 14.71 -7.73 6.62
N ASP A 286 15.57 -6.95 7.27
CA ASP A 286 16.77 -6.33 6.68
C ASP A 286 17.87 -7.39 6.39
N LYS A 287 17.59 -8.28 5.42
CA LYS A 287 18.53 -9.30 4.93
C LYS A 287 19.54 -8.72 3.92
N GLY A 288 19.65 -7.39 3.83
CA GLY A 288 20.40 -6.65 2.82
C GLY A 288 19.50 -6.07 1.72
N THR A 289 20.05 -5.86 0.52
CA THR A 289 19.28 -5.46 -0.68
C THR A 289 19.00 -6.70 -1.53
N PRO A 290 17.89 -7.43 -1.30
CA PRO A 290 17.58 -8.64 -2.03
C PRO A 290 17.34 -8.32 -3.51
N VAL A 291 17.88 -9.17 -4.39
CA VAL A 291 17.60 -9.15 -5.82
C VAL A 291 16.89 -10.45 -6.14
N ILE A 292 15.66 -10.35 -6.65
CA ILE A 292 14.84 -11.51 -7.03
C ILE A 292 14.89 -11.65 -8.55
N PHE A 293 15.23 -12.85 -9.02
CA PHE A 293 15.15 -13.19 -10.44
C PHE A 293 13.94 -14.10 -10.67
N ILE A 294 12.98 -13.62 -11.46
CA ILE A 294 11.78 -14.35 -11.83
C ILE A 294 11.93 -14.81 -13.28
N GLN A 295 11.72 -16.10 -13.52
CA GLN A 295 11.77 -16.71 -14.85
C GLN A 295 10.45 -17.43 -15.14
N GLY A 296 10.00 -17.35 -16.39
CA GLY A 296 8.80 -18.03 -16.89
C GLY A 296 7.48 -17.37 -16.53
N TYR A 297 7.51 -16.16 -15.97
CA TYR A 297 6.29 -15.43 -15.61
C TYR A 297 5.43 -15.09 -16.83
N PHE A 298 6.05 -14.74 -17.96
CA PHE A 298 5.36 -14.41 -19.21
C PHE A 298 5.18 -15.62 -20.15
N ASP A 299 5.66 -16.79 -19.74
CA ASP A 299 5.50 -18.01 -20.54
C ASP A 299 4.03 -18.45 -20.48
N ASN A 300 3.48 -18.88 -21.61
CA ASN A 300 2.15 -19.47 -21.66
C ASN A 300 2.17 -20.81 -22.41
N LEU A 301 1.06 -21.53 -22.42
CA LEU A 301 0.96 -22.87 -23.01
C LEU A 301 1.30 -22.90 -24.52
N ALA A 302 1.20 -21.76 -25.22
CA ALA A 302 1.53 -21.64 -26.63
C ALA A 302 3.01 -21.28 -26.90
N ASN A 303 3.81 -21.01 -25.86
CA ASN A 303 5.24 -20.74 -25.96
C ASN A 303 6.08 -22.02 -26.23
N ASP A 304 5.48 -23.20 -26.08
CA ASP A 304 6.05 -24.53 -26.41
C ASP A 304 5.64 -25.03 -27.80
#